data_AF-A0A2I0NUU9-F1
#
_entry.id   AF-A0A2I0NUU9-F1
#
_cell.length_a   1.000
_cell.length_b   1.000
_cell.length_c   1.000
_cell.angle_alpha   90.00
_cell.angle_beta   90.00
_cell.angle_gamma   90.00
#
_symmetry.space_group_name_H-M   'P 1'
#
loop_
_entity.id
_entity.type
_entity.pdbx_description
1 polymer ?
#
loop_
_entity_poly.entity_id
_entity_poly.type
_entity_poly.pdbx_seq_one_letter_code
_entity_poly.pdbx_strand_id
1 'polypeptide(L)'
;LLSLSERNFSLEFVTREKADHKMGELIIDGELSEHVVQKLEHSIEEQTRVHPISIFKDRSYVTAGDLAQLILCWRIIHRRIFMETCR
;
A
#
# COMPACT_ATOMS: atom_id res chain seq x y z
N LEU A 1 9.66 -18.45 -8.65
CA LEU A 1 9.49 -17.04 -9.06
C LEU A 1 8.00 -16.77 -9.15
N LEU A 2 7.43 -16.04 -8.19
CA LEU A 2 6.05 -15.54 -8.30
C LEU A 2 6.13 -14.32 -9.22
N SER A 3 5.57 -14.40 -10.44
CA SER A 3 5.43 -13.20 -11.26
C SER A 3 4.52 -12.23 -10.51
N LEU A 4 5.02 -11.03 -10.23
CA LEU A 4 4.27 -9.98 -9.53
C LEU A 4 2.95 -9.63 -10.25
N SER A 5 2.88 -9.95 -11.55
CA SER A 5 1.66 -10.01 -12.36
C SER A 5 1.94 -10.76 -13.66
N GLU A 6 0.91 -11.33 -14.27
CA GLU A 6 0.92 -11.72 -15.69
C GLU A 6 0.71 -10.50 -16.62
N ARG A 7 0.25 -9.38 -16.04
CA ARG A 7 -0.01 -8.10 -16.70
C ARG A 7 1.16 -7.13 -16.53
N ASN A 8 1.26 -6.11 -17.37
CA ASN A 8 2.29 -5.08 -17.20
C ASN A 8 2.03 -4.25 -15.94
N PHE A 9 3.10 -3.96 -15.18
CA PHE A 9 3.06 -3.06 -14.03
C PHE A 9 4.40 -2.31 -13.92
N SER A 10 4.37 -1.16 -13.24
CA SER A 10 5.56 -0.42 -12.84
C SER A 10 5.44 0.04 -11.40
N LEU A 11 6.56 0.00 -10.68
CA LEU A 11 6.68 0.54 -9.33
C LEU A 11 8.00 1.31 -9.25
N GLU A 12 7.91 2.61 -9.02
CA GLU A 12 9.08 3.48 -8.89
C GLU A 12 8.98 4.28 -7.60
N PHE A 13 10.08 4.35 -6.85
CA PHE A 13 10.20 5.25 -5.71
C PHE A 13 11.28 6.28 -6.00
N VAL A 14 10.89 7.55 -6.00
CA VAL A 14 11.80 8.68 -6.18
C VAL A 14 11.70 9.63 -5.01
N THR A 15 12.77 10.38 -4.76
CA THR A 15 12.73 11.49 -3.82
C THR A 15 12.74 12.79 -4.61
N ARG A 16 11.75 13.63 -4.38
CA ARG A 16 11.64 14.95 -5.02
C ARG A 16 11.63 16.05 -3.98
N GLU A 17 12.15 17.20 -4.37
CA GLU A 17 12.02 18.43 -3.62
C GLU A 17 10.86 19.24 -4.23
N LYS A 18 9.87 19.55 -3.41
CA LYS A 18 8.69 20.33 -3.82
C LYS A 18 8.41 21.38 -2.76
N ALA A 19 8.43 22.65 -3.15
CA ALA A 19 8.19 23.79 -2.26
C ALA A 19 9.05 23.72 -0.97
N ASP A 20 10.37 23.53 -1.14
CA ASP A 20 11.37 23.38 -0.06
C ASP A 20 11.15 22.18 0.88
N HIS A 21 10.25 21.26 0.54
CA HIS A 21 10.04 20.02 1.29
C HIS A 21 10.57 18.83 0.49
N LYS A 22 11.46 18.05 1.11
CA LYS A 22 11.92 16.77 0.58
C LYS A 22 10.84 15.71 0.81
N MET A 23 10.29 15.17 -0.27
CA MET A 23 9.20 14.19 -0.24
C MET A 23 9.59 12.92 -0.99
N GLY A 24 9.20 11.77 -0.44
CA GLY A 24 9.19 10.52 -1.18
C GLY A 24 7.94 10.44 -2.05
N GLU A 25 8.11 10.09 -3.31
CA GLU A 25 7.03 9.86 -4.27
C GLU A 25 7.06 8.40 -4.70
N LEU A 26 5.90 7.75 -4.59
CA LEU A 26 5.67 6.39 -5.07
C LEU A 26 4.82 6.48 -6.33
N ILE A 27 5.39 6.07 -7.46
CA ILE A 27 4.72 6.04 -8.77
C ILE A 27 4.34 4.59 -9.03
N ILE A 28 3.05 4.37 -9.28
CA ILE A 28 2.48 3.05 -9.54
C ILE A 28 1.71 3.14 -10.85
N ASP A 29 1.96 2.19 -11.76
CA ASP A 29 1.21 2.05 -13.00
C ASP A 29 0.89 0.58 -13.29
N GLY A 30 -0.20 0.34 -14.00
CA GLY A 30 -0.72 -0.97 -14.33
C GLY A 30 -1.49 -1.65 -13.19
N GLU A 31 -1.43 -2.98 -13.19
CA GLU A 31 -2.21 -3.82 -12.28
C GLU A 31 -1.34 -4.87 -11.61
N LEU A 32 -1.55 -5.07 -10.30
CA LEU A 32 -0.83 -6.06 -9.51
C LEU A 32 -1.71 -7.26 -9.23
N SER A 33 -1.10 -8.44 -9.20
CA SER A 33 -1.81 -9.68 -8.83
C SER A 33 -2.29 -9.64 -7.38
N GLU A 34 -3.41 -10.32 -7.12
CA GLU A 34 -4.00 -10.48 -5.79
C GLU A 34 -2.97 -10.87 -4.72
N HIS A 35 -2.03 -11.77 -5.04
CA HIS A 35 -1.01 -12.24 -4.10
C HIS A 35 -0.10 -11.12 -3.57
N VAL A 36 0.21 -10.09 -4.36
CA VAL A 36 1.00 -8.93 -3.90
C VAL A 36 0.20 -8.13 -2.88
N VAL A 37 -1.11 -8.02 -3.09
CA VAL A 37 -2.03 -7.29 -2.21
C VAL A 37 -2.25 -8.04 -0.92
N GLN A 38 -2.47 -9.35 -0.96
CA GLN A 38 -2.60 -10.18 0.24
C GLN A 38 -1.40 -10.01 1.17
N LYS A 39 -0.18 -9.90 0.62
CA LYS A 39 1.02 -9.59 1.40
C LYS A 39 0.97 -8.20 2.05
N LEU A 40 0.47 -7.20 1.33
CA LEU A 40 0.29 -5.85 1.88
C LEU A 40 -0.79 -5.82 2.96
N GLU A 41 -1.96 -6.41 2.71
CA GLU A 41 -3.05 -6.52 3.69
C GLU A 41 -2.55 -7.19 4.96
N HIS A 42 -1.85 -8.32 4.85
CA HIS A 42 -1.28 -9.01 6.00
C HIS A 42 -0.28 -8.14 6.79
N SER A 43 0.62 -7.43 6.09
CA SER A 43 1.56 -6.53 6.77
C SER A 43 0.87 -5.38 7.49
N ILE A 44 -0.25 -4.87 6.93
CA ILE A 44 -1.08 -3.86 7.56
C ILE A 44 -1.75 -4.42 8.81
N GLU A 45 -2.32 -5.62 8.75
CA GLU A 45 -2.93 -6.30 9.90
C GLU A 45 -1.92 -6.49 11.03
N GLU A 46 -0.71 -6.96 10.73
CA GLU A 46 0.36 -7.16 11.72
C GLU A 46 0.74 -5.86 12.42
N GLN A 47 0.92 -4.78 11.66
CA GLN A 47 1.38 -3.50 12.19
C GLN A 47 0.29 -2.71 12.92
N THR A 48 -0.96 -2.87 12.50
CA THR A 48 -2.08 -2.08 13.04
C THR A 48 -2.92 -2.85 14.06
N ARG A 49 -2.78 -4.18 14.12
CA ARG A 49 -3.68 -5.09 14.87
C ARG A 49 -5.16 -4.96 14.48
N VAL A 50 -5.45 -4.34 13.35
CA VAL A 50 -6.80 -4.30 12.77
C VAL A 50 -6.94 -5.52 11.89
N HIS A 51 -7.83 -6.44 12.26
CA HIS A 51 -8.04 -7.70 11.55
C HIS A 51 -9.51 -8.16 11.61
N PRO A 52 -10.01 -8.90 10.61
CA PRO A 52 -9.38 -9.15 9.31
C PRO A 52 -9.63 -8.00 8.33
N ILE A 53 -8.64 -7.72 7.48
CA ILE A 53 -8.75 -6.80 6.34
C ILE A 53 -8.78 -7.64 5.07
N SER A 54 -9.89 -7.56 4.33
CA SER A 54 -10.06 -8.27 3.06
C SER A 54 -10.70 -7.34 2.04
N ILE A 55 -10.07 -6.19 1.83
CA ILE A 55 -10.61 -5.07 1.03
C ILE A 55 -10.77 -5.50 -0.42
N PHE A 56 -9.86 -6.35 -0.90
CA PHE A 56 -9.84 -6.81 -2.29
C PHE A 56 -10.23 -8.28 -2.45
N LYS A 57 -10.99 -8.82 -1.48
CA LYS A 57 -11.52 -10.18 -1.57
C LYS A 57 -12.27 -10.37 -2.89
N ASP A 58 -12.02 -11.52 -3.53
CA ASP A 58 -12.61 -11.91 -4.82
C ASP A 58 -12.14 -11.08 -6.03
N ARG A 59 -11.10 -10.22 -5.89
CA ARG A 59 -10.45 -9.54 -7.02
C ARG A 59 -9.13 -10.21 -7.38
N SER A 60 -9.01 -10.69 -8.62
CA SER A 60 -7.77 -11.31 -9.12
C SER A 60 -6.64 -10.29 -9.36
N TYR A 61 -6.98 -9.01 -9.54
CA TYR A 61 -6.06 -7.92 -9.82
C TYR A 61 -6.51 -6.63 -9.11
N VAL A 62 -5.54 -5.79 -8.75
CA VAL A 62 -5.78 -4.44 -8.23
C VAL A 62 -5.12 -3.39 -9.09
N THR A 63 -5.76 -2.22 -9.17
CA THR A 63 -5.22 -1.08 -9.90
C THR A 63 -4.25 -0.27 -9.03
N ALA A 64 -3.47 0.61 -9.66
CA ALA A 64 -2.68 1.62 -8.96
C ALA A 64 -3.51 2.46 -7.97
N GLY A 65 -4.76 2.79 -8.32
CA GLY A 65 -5.68 3.55 -7.47
C GLY A 65 -6.09 2.79 -6.22
N ASP A 66 -6.42 1.50 -6.37
CA ASP A 66 -6.73 0.62 -5.24
C ASP A 66 -5.55 0.52 -4.26
N LEU A 67 -4.32 0.34 -4.78
CA LEU A 67 -3.11 0.27 -3.96
C LEU A 67 -2.84 1.60 -3.23
N ALA A 68 -3.01 2.73 -3.91
CA ALA A 68 -2.84 4.05 -3.30
C ALA A 68 -3.82 4.26 -2.13
N GLN A 69 -5.09 3.86 -2.29
CA GLN A 69 -6.08 3.92 -1.21
C GLN A 69 -5.68 3.05 -0.01
N LEU A 70 -5.21 1.82 -0.26
CA LEU A 70 -4.76 0.92 0.81
C LEU A 70 -3.60 1.53 1.61
N ILE A 71 -2.60 2.10 0.93
CA ILE A 71 -1.45 2.77 1.57
C ILE A 71 -1.92 3.97 2.40
N LEU A 72 -2.85 4.77 1.91
CA LEU A 72 -3.39 5.92 2.64
C LEU A 72 -4.15 5.48 3.90
N CYS A 73 -5.03 4.47 3.78
CA CYS A 73 -5.74 3.89 4.92
C CYS A 73 -4.76 3.41 6.00
N TRP A 74 -3.73 2.67 5.60
CA TRP A 74 -2.68 2.21 6.51
C TRP A 74 -1.97 3.39 7.20
N ARG A 75 -1.55 4.42 6.45
CA ARG A 75 -0.87 5.58 7.05
C ARG A 75 -1.73 6.31 8.08
N ILE A 76 -3.03 6.42 7.85
CA ILE A 76 -3.97 7.04 8.80
C ILE A 76 -4.07 6.20 10.08
N ILE A 77 -4.28 4.89 9.94
CA ILE A 77 -4.40 3.98 11.10
C ILE A 77 -3.09 3.96 11.89
N HIS A 78 -1.96 3.79 11.21
CA HIS A 78 -0.64 3.80 11.82
C HIS A 78 -0.37 5.12 12.56
N ARG A 79 -0.72 6.27 11.96
CA ARG A 79 -0.55 7.58 12.60
C ARG A 79 -1.41 7.70 13.87
N ARG A 80 -2.65 7.22 13.84
CA ARG A 80 -3.53 7.21 15.02
C ARG A 80 -2.92 6.39 16.16
N ILE A 81 -2.51 5.15 15.87
CA ILE A 81 -1.91 4.24 16.87
C ILE A 81 -0.66 4.89 17.47
N PHE A 82 0.23 5.43 16.63
CA PHE A 82 1.43 6.11 17.09
C PHE A 82 1.13 7.26 18.06
N MET A 83 0.12 8.08 17.75
CA MET A 83 -0.30 9.18 18.62
C MET A 83 -0.88 8.73 19.97
N GLU A 84 -1.54 7.56 20.00
CA GLU A 84 -2.06 6.96 21.24
C GLU A 84 -0.94 6.33 22.09
N THR A 85 0.11 5.78 21.47
CA THR A 85 1.23 5.12 22.17
C THR A 85 2.34 6.06 22.63
N CYS A 86 2.45 7.26 22.03
CA CYS A 86 3.46 8.26 22.42
C CYS A 86 2.94 9.28 23.45
N ARG A 87 1.74 9.05 24.00
CA ARG A 87 1.23 9.75 25.18
C ARG A 87 1.63 9.01 26.45
#